data_AF-A0A0Q2UM11-F1
#
_entry.id   AF-A0A0Q2UM11-F1
#
_cell.length_a   1.000
_cell.length_b   1.000
_cell.length_c   1.000
_cell.angle_alpha   90.00
_cell.angle_beta   90.00
_cell.angle_gamma   90.00
#
_symmetry.space_group_name_H-M   'P 1'
#
loop_
_entity.id
_entity.type
_entity.pdbx_description
1 polymer ?
#
loop_
_entity_poly.entity_id
_entity_poly.type
_entity_poly.pdbx_seq_one_letter_code
_entity_poly.pdbx_strand_id
1 'polypeptide(L)'
;MTCWVTLLFLFTSFLVLVDGYLVAKYEGLRPIRKELGRKTVEFLGDIIIIPWSVTGLASMIVLADKGKLDFIAPELGAILVLVWFLTLLFIVFKIRNTADAVLKRIEDIIKLNAFGNALLLMMTFLEVCKNITIIHGIVLTIPVILYLSISIKFAKIIKENPKKKL
;
A
#
# COMPACT_ATOMS: atom_id res chain seq x y z
N MET A 1 -4.22 -20.05 19.47
CA MET A 1 -5.34 -19.68 18.57
C MET A 1 -5.25 -18.22 18.10
N THR A 2 -4.92 -17.27 18.96
CA THR A 2 -4.84 -15.82 18.64
C THR A 2 -3.92 -15.47 17.46
N CYS A 3 -2.76 -16.11 17.32
CA CYS A 3 -1.81 -15.79 16.25
C CYS A 3 -2.28 -16.14 14.84
N TRP A 4 -2.97 -17.27 14.67
CA TRP A 4 -3.54 -17.62 13.37
C TRP A 4 -4.65 -16.67 12.96
N VAL A 5 -5.45 -16.19 13.91
CA VAL A 5 -6.49 -15.18 13.66
C VAL A 5 -5.87 -13.85 13.25
N THR A 6 -4.83 -13.38 13.95
CA THR A 6 -4.10 -12.17 13.57
C THR A 6 -3.44 -12.31 12.20
N LEU A 7 -2.82 -13.46 11.92
CA LEU A 7 -2.19 -13.77 10.63
C LEU A 7 -3.22 -13.67 9.50
N LEU A 8 -4.35 -14.38 9.65
CA LEU A 8 -5.44 -14.40 8.70
C LEU A 8 -6.03 -13.01 8.50
N PHE A 9 -6.26 -12.26 9.57
CA PHE A 9 -6.81 -10.91 9.48
C PHE A 9 -5.90 -9.96 8.69
N LEU A 10 -4.61 -9.91 9.01
CA LEU A 10 -3.63 -9.08 8.31
C LEU A 10 -3.49 -9.49 6.84
N PHE A 11 -3.42 -10.80 6.59
CA PHE A 11 -3.36 -11.37 5.24
C PHE A 11 -4.59 -11.00 4.41
N THR A 12 -5.79 -11.32 4.90
CA THR A 12 -7.04 -11.12 4.16
C THR A 12 -7.35 -9.64 3.97
N SER A 13 -7.05 -8.80 4.95
CA SER A 13 -7.23 -7.34 4.82
C SER A 13 -6.41 -6.79 3.66
N PHE A 14 -5.12 -7.13 3.59
CA PHE A 14 -4.26 -6.67 2.50
C PHE A 14 -4.67 -7.28 1.16
N LEU A 15 -4.87 -8.61 1.12
CA LEU A 15 -5.23 -9.32 -0.12
C LEU A 15 -6.55 -8.78 -0.73
N VAL A 16 -7.59 -8.62 0.08
CA VAL A 16 -8.91 -8.23 -0.45
C VAL A 16 -8.97 -6.73 -0.74
N LEU A 17 -8.49 -5.90 0.18
CA LEU A 17 -8.67 -4.45 0.10
C LEU A 17 -7.60 -3.76 -0.75
N VAL A 18 -6.41 -4.34 -0.88
CA VAL A 18 -5.35 -3.81 -1.75
C VAL A 18 -5.32 -4.56 -3.07
N ASP A 19 -5.04 -5.87 -3.06
CA ASP A 19 -4.88 -6.61 -4.31
C ASP A 19 -6.21 -6.71 -5.07
N GLY A 20 -7.29 -7.10 -4.38
CA GLY A 20 -8.63 -7.16 -4.97
C GLY A 20 -9.08 -5.83 -5.56
N TYR A 21 -8.81 -4.72 -4.86
CA TYR A 21 -9.09 -3.38 -5.37
C TYR A 21 -8.29 -3.04 -6.63
N LEU A 22 -6.97 -3.26 -6.60
CA LEU A 22 -6.10 -2.93 -7.72
C LEU A 22 -6.42 -3.79 -8.95
N VAL A 23 -6.73 -5.07 -8.75
CA VAL A 23 -7.21 -5.95 -9.83
C VAL A 23 -8.53 -5.41 -10.37
N ALA A 24 -9.56 -5.23 -9.54
CA ALA A 24 -10.88 -4.78 -10.02
C ALA A 24 -10.84 -3.43 -10.74
N LYS A 25 -9.97 -2.51 -10.31
CA LYS A 25 -9.87 -1.17 -10.88
C LYS A 25 -9.04 -1.13 -12.17
N TYR A 26 -7.96 -1.91 -12.24
CA TYR A 26 -6.99 -1.80 -13.34
C TYR A 26 -7.02 -2.96 -14.33
N GLU A 27 -7.66 -4.08 -13.99
CA GLU A 27 -7.93 -5.16 -14.92
C GLU A 27 -8.86 -4.67 -16.05
N GLY A 28 -8.36 -4.71 -17.29
CA GLY A 28 -9.11 -4.24 -18.46
C GLY A 28 -8.95 -2.76 -18.83
N LEU A 29 -8.23 -1.93 -18.04
CA LEU A 29 -7.94 -0.55 -18.43
C LEU A 29 -6.98 -0.51 -19.64
N ARG A 30 -7.50 -0.15 -20.81
CA ARG A 30 -6.69 0.27 -21.97
C ARG A 30 -6.31 1.74 -21.83
N PRO A 31 -5.02 2.12 -21.98
CA PRO A 31 -4.60 3.51 -21.83
C PRO A 31 -5.14 4.37 -22.99
N ILE A 32 -6.10 5.25 -22.71
CA ILE A 32 -6.58 6.28 -23.64
C ILE A 32 -5.68 7.51 -23.49
N ARG A 33 -4.99 7.89 -24.57
CA ARG A 33 -3.90 8.89 -24.57
C ARG A 33 -4.30 10.27 -24.00
N LYS A 34 -5.57 10.68 -24.18
CA LYS A 34 -6.10 11.97 -23.69
C LYS A 34 -6.34 12.00 -22.17
N GLU A 35 -6.41 10.86 -21.50
CA GLU A 35 -6.66 10.75 -20.05
C GLU A 35 -5.41 10.35 -19.24
N LEU A 36 -4.27 10.15 -19.92
CA LEU A 36 -3.08 9.52 -19.34
C LEU A 36 -2.56 10.27 -18.11
N GLY A 37 -2.55 11.61 -18.14
CA GLY A 37 -2.08 12.43 -17.01
C GLY A 37 -2.95 12.26 -15.76
N ARG A 38 -4.28 12.35 -15.91
CA ARG A 38 -5.23 12.16 -14.80
C ARG A 38 -5.17 10.72 -14.25
N LYS A 39 -5.16 9.71 -15.12
CA LYS A 39 -5.06 8.30 -14.73
C LYS A 39 -3.74 7.95 -14.08
N THR A 40 -2.65 8.63 -14.46
CA THR A 40 -1.34 8.46 -13.81
C THR A 40 -1.35 8.99 -12.38
N VAL A 41 -1.90 10.19 -12.15
CA VAL A 41 -2.02 10.76 -10.81
C VAL A 41 -2.90 9.89 -9.92
N GLU A 42 -4.00 9.36 -10.48
CA GLU A 42 -4.89 8.43 -9.79
C GLU A 42 -4.18 7.12 -9.45
N PHE A 43 -3.50 6.51 -10.40
CA PHE A 43 -2.68 5.30 -10.18
C PHE A 43 -1.61 5.51 -9.12
N LEU A 44 -0.92 6.64 -9.16
CA LEU A 44 0.06 7.02 -8.17
C LEU A 44 -0.53 7.12 -6.76
N GLY A 45 -1.70 7.74 -6.63
CA GLY A 45 -2.44 7.79 -5.37
C GLY A 45 -2.79 6.39 -4.89
N ASP A 46 -3.35 5.56 -5.76
CA ASP A 46 -3.84 4.24 -5.42
C ASP A 46 -2.73 3.31 -4.95
N ILE A 47 -1.61 3.24 -5.68
CA ILE A 47 -0.53 2.30 -5.34
C ILE A 47 0.31 2.75 -4.14
N ILE A 48 0.26 4.03 -3.75
CA ILE A 48 1.01 4.54 -2.60
C ILE A 48 0.11 4.58 -1.38
N ILE A 49 -1.02 5.27 -1.48
CA ILE A 49 -1.86 5.64 -0.33
C ILE A 49 -2.66 4.45 0.19
N ILE A 50 -3.29 3.68 -0.70
CA ILE A 50 -4.21 2.62 -0.29
C ILE A 50 -3.49 1.52 0.51
N PRO A 51 -2.33 0.98 0.07
CA PRO A 51 -1.61 -0.01 0.86
C PRO A 51 -1.28 0.45 2.27
N TRP A 52 -0.75 1.67 2.44
CA TRP A 52 -0.43 2.21 3.76
C TRP A 52 -1.67 2.44 4.63
N SER A 53 -2.78 2.87 4.02
CA SER A 53 -4.04 3.08 4.74
C SER A 53 -4.57 1.75 5.29
N VAL A 54 -4.60 0.72 4.43
CA VAL A 54 -5.10 -0.61 4.78
C VAL A 54 -4.19 -1.27 5.83
N THR A 55 -2.88 -1.30 5.57
CA THR A 55 -1.93 -1.93 6.50
C THR A 55 -1.89 -1.19 7.83
N GLY A 56 -1.84 0.14 7.82
CA GLY A 56 -1.84 0.94 9.04
C GLY A 56 -3.08 0.72 9.89
N LEU A 57 -4.27 0.76 9.28
CA LEU A 57 -5.53 0.53 9.99
C LEU A 57 -5.63 -0.90 10.53
N ALA A 58 -5.28 -1.91 9.72
CA ALA A 58 -5.30 -3.30 10.13
C ALA A 58 -4.34 -3.54 11.30
N SER A 59 -3.15 -2.94 11.27
CA SER A 59 -2.18 -2.98 12.36
C SER A 59 -2.69 -2.34 13.64
N MET A 60 -3.33 -1.17 13.56
CA MET A 60 -3.92 -0.50 14.72
C MET A 60 -5.01 -1.37 15.37
N ILE A 61 -5.91 -1.95 14.57
CA ILE A 61 -6.97 -2.83 15.08
C ILE A 61 -6.38 -4.03 15.82
N VAL A 62 -5.38 -4.69 15.21
CA VAL A 62 -4.71 -5.85 15.80
C VAL A 62 -4.03 -5.50 17.12
N LEU A 63 -3.34 -4.36 17.19
CA LEU A 63 -2.66 -3.92 18.41
C LEU A 63 -3.67 -3.49 19.50
N ALA A 64 -4.76 -2.83 19.13
CA ALA A 64 -5.83 -2.41 20.04
C ALA A 64 -6.53 -3.61 20.68
N ASP A 65 -6.92 -4.59 19.88
CA ASP A 65 -7.57 -5.83 20.34
C ASP A 65 -6.71 -6.63 21.33
N LYS A 66 -5.40 -6.37 21.35
CA LYS A 66 -4.44 -7.06 22.20
C LYS A 66 -3.94 -6.24 23.39
N GLY A 67 -4.53 -5.06 23.62
CA GLY A 67 -4.09 -4.16 24.69
C GLY A 67 -2.65 -3.71 24.51
N LYS A 68 -2.16 -3.65 23.26
CA LYS A 68 -0.81 -3.20 22.90
C LYS A 68 -0.79 -1.74 22.46
N LEU A 69 -1.93 -1.08 22.54
CA LEU A 69 -2.14 0.32 22.14
C LEU A 69 -2.31 1.23 23.37
N ASP A 70 -1.64 0.89 24.47
CA ASP A 70 -1.80 1.56 25.78
C ASP A 70 -1.02 2.90 25.89
N PHE A 71 -0.36 3.38 24.84
CA PHE A 71 0.65 4.44 24.97
C PHE A 71 0.60 5.59 23.96
N ILE A 72 -0.44 5.74 23.16
CA ILE A 72 -0.59 6.93 22.33
C ILE A 72 -1.63 7.82 22.99
N ALA A 73 -1.15 8.86 23.68
CA ALA A 73 -2.02 9.93 24.16
C ALA A 73 -2.94 10.38 23.00
N PRO A 74 -4.26 10.55 23.20
CA PRO A 74 -5.19 10.87 22.12
C PRO A 74 -4.72 12.03 21.21
N GLU A 75 -3.99 12.97 21.79
CA GLU A 75 -3.36 14.11 21.13
C GLU A 75 -2.28 13.68 20.11
N LEU A 76 -1.43 12.70 20.45
CA LEU A 76 -0.43 12.14 19.55
C LEU A 76 -1.08 11.34 18.41
N GLY A 77 -2.18 10.66 18.68
CA GLY A 77 -2.98 9.98 17.66
C GLY A 77 -3.56 10.97 16.65
N ALA A 78 -4.14 12.07 17.16
CA ALA A 78 -4.65 13.15 16.32
C ALA A 78 -3.55 13.81 15.48
N ILE A 79 -2.37 14.07 16.07
CA ILE A 79 -1.20 14.62 15.36
C ILE A 79 -0.74 13.67 14.25
N LEU A 80 -0.66 12.36 14.51
CA LEU A 80 -0.29 11.36 13.51
C LEU A 80 -1.28 11.33 12.34
N VAL A 81 -2.58 11.36 12.62
CA VAL A 81 -3.63 11.44 11.58
C VAL A 81 -3.51 12.74 10.78
N LEU A 82 -3.25 13.86 11.44
CA LEU A 82 -3.14 15.17 10.81
C LEU A 82 -1.88 15.28 9.93
N VAL A 83 -0.74 14.75 10.42
CA VAL A 83 0.51 14.63 9.66
C VAL A 83 0.32 13.70 8.48
N TRP A 84 -0.38 12.58 8.66
CA TRP A 84 -0.70 11.67 7.56
C TRP A 84 -1.56 12.37 6.51
N PHE A 85 -2.61 13.08 6.91
CA PHE A 85 -3.48 13.83 6.02
C PHE A 85 -2.74 14.95 5.27
N LEU A 86 -1.87 15.70 5.96
CA LEU A 86 -1.01 16.71 5.34
C LEU A 86 0.00 16.08 4.38
N THR A 87 0.53 14.91 4.70
CA THR A 87 1.42 14.14 3.83
C THR A 87 0.67 13.69 2.58
N LEU A 88 -0.58 13.23 2.69
CA LEU A 88 -1.42 12.90 1.55
C LEU A 88 -1.68 14.11 0.66
N LEU A 89 -2.05 15.25 1.25
CA LEU A 89 -2.26 16.49 0.50
C LEU A 89 -0.99 16.95 -0.22
N PHE A 90 0.15 16.89 0.47
CA PHE A 90 1.45 17.22 -0.12
C PHE A 90 1.83 16.27 -1.25
N ILE A 91 1.61 14.96 -1.07
CA ILE A 91 1.85 13.94 -2.09
C ILE A 91 0.95 14.19 -3.30
N VAL A 92 -0.35 14.42 -3.12
CA VAL A 92 -1.29 14.71 -4.22
C VAL A 92 -0.90 15.98 -4.97
N PHE A 93 -0.54 17.05 -4.25
CA PHE A 93 -0.17 18.33 -4.86
C PHE A 93 1.16 18.24 -5.61
N LYS A 94 2.18 17.61 -4.99
CA LYS A 94 3.50 17.42 -5.60
C LYS A 94 3.44 16.44 -6.78
N ILE A 95 2.64 15.38 -6.69
CA ILE A 95 2.45 14.41 -7.79
C ILE A 95 1.80 15.09 -8.98
N ARG A 96 0.81 15.97 -8.78
CA ARG A 96 0.25 16.77 -9.89
C ARG A 96 1.30 17.62 -10.59
N ASN A 97 2.22 18.22 -9.84
CA ASN A 97 3.24 19.13 -10.39
C ASN A 97 4.52 18.43 -10.88
N THR A 98 4.77 17.17 -10.47
CA THR A 98 6.02 16.44 -10.76
C THR A 98 5.79 15.07 -11.39
N ALA A 99 4.59 14.81 -11.92
CA ALA A 99 4.13 13.51 -12.41
C ALA A 99 5.16 12.80 -13.31
N ASP A 100 5.80 13.52 -14.24
CA ASP A 100 6.78 12.98 -15.18
C ASP A 100 8.09 12.51 -14.51
N ALA A 101 8.56 13.22 -13.48
CA ALA A 101 9.76 12.81 -12.75
C ALA A 101 9.48 11.63 -11.82
N VAL A 102 8.28 11.62 -11.20
CA VAL A 102 7.82 10.52 -10.35
C VAL A 102 7.58 9.25 -11.17
N LEU A 103 6.97 9.38 -12.35
CA LEU A 103 6.78 8.28 -13.31
C LEU A 103 8.10 7.56 -13.63
N LYS A 104 9.20 8.30 -13.80
CA LYS A 104 10.52 7.66 -14.07
C LYS A 104 10.96 6.74 -12.93
N ARG A 105 10.68 7.12 -11.68
CA ARG A 105 11.07 6.42 -10.45
C ARG A 105 9.96 5.56 -9.84
N ILE A 106 8.81 5.43 -10.50
CA ILE A 106 7.60 4.78 -9.99
C ILE A 106 7.86 3.34 -9.51
N GLU A 107 8.67 2.58 -10.23
CA GLU A 107 8.95 1.18 -9.89
C GLU A 107 9.74 1.06 -8.58
N ASP A 108 10.69 1.96 -8.35
CA ASP A 108 11.45 1.99 -7.10
C ASP A 108 10.59 2.45 -5.94
N ILE A 109 9.67 3.40 -6.19
CA ILE A 109 8.66 3.82 -5.22
C ILE A 109 7.76 2.64 -4.85
N ILE A 110 7.23 1.89 -5.83
CA ILE A 110 6.39 0.72 -5.60
C ILE A 110 7.15 -0.35 -4.80
N LYS A 111 8.41 -0.64 -5.15
CA LYS A 111 9.25 -1.60 -4.42
C LYS A 111 9.46 -1.18 -2.97
N LEU A 112 9.80 0.09 -2.73
CA LEU A 112 9.97 0.63 -1.39
C LEU A 112 8.65 0.59 -0.62
N ASN A 113 7.53 0.87 -1.29
CA ASN A 113 6.20 0.79 -0.71
C ASN A 113 5.83 -0.63 -0.29
N ALA A 114 6.07 -1.61 -1.16
CA ALA A 114 5.87 -3.03 -0.88
C ALA A 114 6.72 -3.47 0.31
N PHE A 115 8.00 -3.09 0.32
CA PHE A 115 8.91 -3.39 1.42
C PHE A 115 8.43 -2.78 2.76
N GLY A 116 8.00 -1.51 2.75
CA GLY A 116 7.45 -0.85 3.94
C GLY A 116 6.19 -1.54 4.47
N ASN A 117 5.27 -1.95 3.59
CA ASN A 117 4.07 -2.69 3.99
C ASN A 117 4.41 -4.08 4.54
N ALA A 118 5.35 -4.81 3.92
CA ALA A 118 5.82 -6.10 4.44
C ALA A 118 6.43 -5.96 5.84
N LEU A 119 7.29 -4.97 6.05
CA LEU A 119 7.87 -4.69 7.37
C LEU A 119 6.80 -4.36 8.41
N LEU A 120 5.84 -3.51 8.07
CA LEU A 120 4.78 -3.12 9.00
C LEU A 120 3.90 -4.32 9.39
N LEU A 121 3.49 -5.14 8.41
CA LEU A 121 2.75 -6.38 8.66
C LEU A 121 3.53 -7.34 9.57
N MET A 122 4.81 -7.55 9.28
CA MET A 122 5.68 -8.43 10.08
C MET A 122 5.91 -7.90 11.50
N MET A 123 6.19 -6.61 11.67
CA MET A 123 6.39 -6.01 13.00
C MET A 123 5.10 -6.06 13.83
N THR A 124 3.96 -5.76 13.22
CA THR A 124 2.65 -5.88 13.89
C THR A 124 2.40 -7.31 14.34
N PHE A 125 2.69 -8.29 13.47
CA PHE A 125 2.53 -9.69 13.82
C PHE A 125 3.46 -10.12 14.95
N LEU A 126 4.74 -9.73 14.92
CA LEU A 126 5.72 -10.02 15.96
C LEU A 126 5.32 -9.45 17.33
N GLU A 127 4.78 -8.23 17.35
CA GLU A 127 4.37 -7.57 18.60
C GLU A 127 3.25 -8.33 19.32
N VAL A 128 2.35 -8.94 18.55
CA VAL A 128 1.25 -9.76 19.08
C VAL A 128 1.66 -11.22 19.29
N CYS A 129 2.57 -11.74 18.47
CA CYS A 129 2.93 -13.16 18.40
C CYS A 129 4.44 -13.35 18.55
N LYS A 130 4.87 -13.71 19.77
CA LYS A 130 6.29 -13.87 20.13
C LYS A 130 7.03 -15.00 19.37
N ASN A 131 6.31 -15.99 18.83
CA ASN A 131 6.91 -17.11 18.09
C ASN A 131 6.50 -17.07 16.62
N ILE A 132 7.38 -16.54 15.77
CA ILE A 132 7.26 -16.64 14.30
C ILE A 132 7.84 -17.96 13.83
N THR A 133 7.06 -18.68 13.02
CA THR A 133 7.56 -19.75 12.16
C THR A 133 7.78 -19.19 10.75
N ILE A 134 8.63 -19.85 9.97
CA ILE A 134 8.87 -19.48 8.57
C ILE A 134 7.55 -19.40 7.77
N ILE A 135 6.58 -20.27 8.09
CA ILE A 135 5.26 -20.30 7.46
C ILE A 135 4.52 -18.96 7.65
N HIS A 136 4.56 -18.37 8.85
CA HIS A 136 3.89 -17.09 9.10
C HIS A 136 4.47 -15.96 8.25
N GLY A 137 5.81 -15.93 8.12
CA GLY A 137 6.49 -14.96 7.26
C GLY A 137 6.06 -15.13 5.80
N ILE A 138 6.13 -16.36 5.27
CA ILE A 138 5.72 -16.66 3.89
C ILE A 138 4.27 -16.20 3.64
N VAL A 139 3.34 -16.55 4.52
CA VAL A 139 1.92 -16.20 4.39
C VAL A 139 1.74 -14.68 4.31
N LEU A 140 2.35 -13.90 5.21
CA LEU A 140 2.25 -12.43 5.18
C LEU A 140 2.91 -11.79 3.95
N THR A 141 3.84 -12.49 3.30
CA THR A 141 4.57 -11.94 2.15
C THR A 141 3.81 -12.13 0.84
N ILE A 142 2.97 -13.19 0.73
CA ILE A 142 2.18 -13.48 -0.47
C ILE A 142 1.36 -12.27 -0.96
N PRO A 143 0.50 -11.63 -0.15
CA PRO A 143 -0.32 -10.52 -0.65
C PRO A 143 0.54 -9.29 -1.00
N VAL A 144 1.67 -9.08 -0.32
CA VAL A 144 2.61 -8.01 -0.69
C VAL A 144 3.26 -8.27 -2.06
N ILE A 145 3.62 -9.52 -2.36
CA ILE A 145 4.20 -9.90 -3.66
C ILE A 145 3.16 -9.74 -4.78
N LEU A 146 1.89 -10.08 -4.52
CA LEU A 146 0.80 -9.86 -5.46
C LEU A 146 0.65 -8.36 -5.76
N TYR A 147 0.57 -7.52 -4.73
CA TYR A 147 0.52 -6.07 -4.85
C TYR A 147 1.67 -5.52 -5.69
N LEU A 148 2.90 -5.95 -5.38
CA LEU A 148 4.12 -5.53 -6.07
C LEU A 148 4.06 -5.90 -7.56
N SER A 149 3.64 -7.13 -7.86
CA SER A 149 3.57 -7.65 -9.22
C SER A 149 2.52 -6.90 -10.06
N ILE A 150 1.33 -6.69 -9.49
CA ILE A 150 0.23 -5.95 -10.13
C ILE A 150 0.65 -4.50 -10.37
N SER A 151 1.20 -3.84 -9.35
CA SER A 151 1.61 -2.44 -9.43
C SER A 151 2.73 -2.23 -10.44
N ILE A 152 3.74 -3.10 -10.48
CA ILE A 152 4.83 -3.03 -11.49
C ILE A 152 4.27 -3.25 -12.90
N LYS A 153 3.38 -4.23 -13.09
CA LYS A 153 2.75 -4.49 -14.39
C LYS A 153 2.05 -3.24 -14.92
N PHE A 154 1.26 -2.57 -14.10
CA PHE A 154 0.56 -1.34 -14.51
C PHE A 154 1.50 -0.15 -14.69
N ALA A 155 2.50 0.00 -13.84
CA ALA A 155 3.53 1.04 -14.01
C ALA A 155 4.24 0.93 -15.36
N LYS A 156 4.57 -0.29 -15.82
CA LYS A 156 5.16 -0.53 -17.14
C LYS A 156 4.22 -0.13 -18.28
N ILE A 157 2.94 -0.51 -18.20
CA ILE A 157 1.92 -0.14 -19.22
C ILE A 157 1.79 1.39 -19.37
N ILE A 158 1.86 2.12 -18.24
CA ILE A 158 1.80 3.58 -18.24
C ILE A 158 3.10 4.18 -18.82
N LYS A 159 4.26 3.63 -18.46
CA LYS A 159 5.58 4.07 -18.96
C LYS A 159 5.80 3.84 -20.45
N GLU A 160 5.30 2.75 -21.02
CA GLU A 160 5.56 2.37 -22.42
C GLU A 160 4.74 3.18 -23.44
N ASN A 161 3.72 3.93 -23.01
CA ASN A 161 2.78 4.61 -23.91
C ASN A 161 3.10 6.01 -24.46
N PRO A 162 4.22 6.71 -24.17
CA PRO A 162 4.42 8.05 -24.74
C PRO A 162 5.06 8.05 -26.15
N LYS A 163 5.39 6.92 -26.80
CA LYS A 163 6.24 6.93 -28.02
C LYS A 163 5.70 6.34 -29.33
N LYS A 164 4.44 5.95 -29.48
CA LYS A 164 3.87 5.78 -30.84
C LYS A 164 3.37 7.13 -31.35
N LYS A 165 4.28 7.93 -31.92
CA LYS A 165 3.90 9.00 -32.85
C LYS A 165 3.16 8.32 -34.01
N LEU A 166 1.87 8.62 -34.14
CA LEU A 166 1.14 8.53 -35.41
C LEU A 166 1.33 9.90 -36.06
#